data_AF-A0A382ESX8-F1
#
_entry.id   AF-A0A382ESX8-F1
#
_cell.length_a   1.000
_cell.length_b   1.000
_cell.length_c   1.000
_cell.angle_alpha   90.00
_cell.angle_beta   90.00
_cell.angle_gamma   90.00
#
_symmetry.space_group_name_H-M   'P 1'
#
loop_
_entity.id
_entity.type
_entity.pdbx_description
1 polymer ?
#
loop_
_entity_poly.entity_id
_entity_poly.type
_entity_poly.pdbx_seq_one_letter_code
_entity_poly.pdbx_strand_id
1 'polypeptide(L)'
;MIAFDVTAPEAKGRWFPWAILTFGTEPYEAAANLVDDWCDGSIKRLELCDVLTFKSYEDAWQISLVFRSELTKIPLGDAKRKPLIFEKKLPPVIDKFKAADIQRWMNLKDSKTNQMVF
;
A
#
# COMPACT_ATOMS: atom_id res chain seq x y z
N MET A 1 -3.23 1.35 10.47
CA MET A 1 -2.74 0.23 9.62
C MET A 1 -2.14 0.82 8.37
N ILE A 2 -0.89 0.50 8.05
CA ILE A 2 -0.26 0.89 6.78
C ILE A 2 -0.56 -0.22 5.77
N ALA A 3 -0.97 0.08 4.54
CA ALA A 3 -1.12 -0.92 3.48
C ALA A 3 -0.36 -0.43 2.24
N PHE A 4 0.48 -1.29 1.65
CA PHE A 4 1.17 -0.97 0.42
C PHE A 4 0.42 -1.42 -0.82
N ASP A 5 0.57 -0.65 -1.89
CA ASP A 5 0.41 -1.14 -3.24
C ASP A 5 1.78 -1.13 -3.93
N VAL A 6 2.33 -2.33 -4.14
CA VAL A 6 3.64 -2.52 -4.76
C VAL A 6 3.43 -2.92 -6.21
N THR A 7 3.94 -2.11 -7.14
CA THR A 7 3.94 -2.40 -8.58
C THR A 7 5.35 -2.32 -9.15
N ALA A 8 5.86 -3.38 -9.77
CA ALA A 8 7.05 -3.37 -10.62
C ALA A 8 6.69 -3.91 -12.03
N PRO A 9 7.29 -3.42 -13.13
CA PRO A 9 6.92 -3.81 -14.51
C PRO A 9 6.97 -5.32 -14.78
N GLU A 10 7.87 -6.03 -14.10
CA GLU A 10 8.05 -7.48 -14.20
C GLU A 10 7.37 -8.25 -13.06
N ALA A 11 6.86 -7.57 -12.03
CA ALA A 11 6.16 -8.21 -10.92
C ALA A 11 4.76 -8.68 -11.38
N LYS A 12 4.54 -9.99 -11.38
CA LYS A 12 3.20 -10.56 -11.56
C LYS A 12 2.46 -10.51 -10.21
N GLY A 13 1.62 -9.50 -10.04
CA GLY A 13 0.71 -9.36 -8.89
C GLY A 13 0.97 -8.12 -8.03
N ARG A 14 0.24 -8.00 -6.91
CA ARG A 14 0.31 -6.89 -5.95
C ARG A 14 0.52 -7.42 -4.55
N TRP A 15 1.30 -6.69 -3.76
CA TRP A 15 1.50 -7.01 -2.36
C TRP A 15 0.79 -5.97 -1.51
N PHE A 16 0.09 -6.41 -0.46
CA PHE A 16 -0.56 -5.56 0.54
C PHE A 16 0.03 -5.80 1.94
N PRO A 17 1.33 -5.59 2.14
CA PRO A 17 1.92 -5.69 3.46
C PRO A 17 1.34 -4.62 4.37
N TRP A 18 1.15 -5.00 5.63
CA TRP A 18 0.59 -4.11 6.62
C TRP A 18 1.25 -4.24 7.98
N ALA A 19 1.18 -3.15 8.73
CA ALA A 19 1.62 -3.06 10.11
C ALA A 19 0.67 -2.15 10.91
N ILE A 20 0.62 -2.39 12.22
CA ILE A 20 0.00 -1.46 13.17
C ILE A 20 0.97 -0.30 13.37
N LEU A 21 0.46 0.94 13.30
CA LEU A 21 1.27 2.11 13.59
C LEU A 21 1.40 2.25 15.10
N THR A 22 2.63 2.17 15.60
CA THR A 22 2.91 2.38 17.02
C THR A 22 2.69 3.84 17.39
N PHE A 23 2.19 4.07 18.60
CA PHE A 23 1.97 5.42 19.10
C PHE A 23 3.28 6.24 19.09
N GLY A 24 3.21 7.47 18.56
CA GLY A 24 4.36 8.38 18.46
C GLY A 24 5.27 8.13 17.26
N THR A 25 5.06 7.06 16.49
CA THR A 25 5.81 6.80 15.26
C THR A 25 5.31 7.66 14.11
N GLU A 26 6.22 8.23 13.34
CA GLU A 26 5.87 8.99 12.15
C GLU A 26 5.39 8.03 11.03
N PRO A 27 4.24 8.32 10.38
CA PRO A 27 3.66 7.42 9.38
C PRO A 27 4.55 7.08 8.19
N TYR A 28 5.29 8.04 7.62
CA TYR A 28 6.22 7.79 6.52
C TYR A 28 7.41 6.93 6.94
N GLU A 29 7.93 7.10 8.16
CA GLU A 29 8.99 6.26 8.72
C GLU A 29 8.51 4.81 8.87
N ALA A 30 7.32 4.62 9.47
CA ALA A 30 6.72 3.29 9.58
C ALA A 30 6.43 2.67 8.21
N ALA A 31 6.04 3.50 7.24
CA ALA A 31 5.84 3.06 5.86
C ALA A 31 7.18 2.63 5.23
N ALA A 32 8.23 3.45 5.32
CA ALA A 32 9.55 3.15 4.77
C ALA A 32 10.11 1.86 5.35
N ASN A 33 10.08 1.70 6.68
CA ASN A 33 10.52 0.49 7.37
C ASN A 33 9.77 -0.75 6.86
N LEU A 34 8.44 -0.65 6.71
CA LEU A 34 7.63 -1.77 6.23
C LEU A 34 7.93 -2.11 4.76
N VAL A 35 8.26 -1.13 3.90
CA VAL A 35 8.72 -1.44 2.54
C VAL A 35 10.11 -2.03 2.54
N ASP A 36 11.03 -1.52 3.34
CA ASP A 36 12.39 -2.07 3.43
C ASP A 36 12.37 -3.51 3.91
N ASP A 37 11.57 -3.81 4.93
CA ASP A 37 11.37 -5.16 5.44
C ASP A 37 10.85 -6.12 4.37
N TRP A 38 9.96 -5.64 3.49
CA TRP A 38 9.31 -6.47 2.47
C TRP A 38 10.04 -6.53 1.14
N CYS A 39 10.73 -5.45 0.78
CA CYS A 39 11.27 -5.20 -0.56
C CYS A 39 12.78 -5.00 -0.57
N ASP A 40 13.47 -5.14 0.58
CA ASP A 40 14.93 -5.09 0.69
C ASP A 40 15.51 -3.79 0.10
N GLY A 41 14.95 -2.64 0.53
CA GLY A 41 15.42 -1.30 0.12
C GLY A 41 15.17 -0.92 -1.34
N SER A 42 14.41 -1.72 -2.09
CA SER A 42 14.24 -1.58 -3.53
C SER A 42 13.22 -0.52 -3.94
N ILE A 43 13.21 0.65 -3.30
CA ILE A 43 12.17 1.66 -3.50
C ILE A 43 12.67 2.83 -4.34
N LYS A 44 11.87 3.24 -5.32
CA LYS A 44 12.07 4.46 -6.11
C LYS A 44 11.29 5.63 -5.52
N ARG A 45 10.12 5.34 -4.96
CA ARG A 45 9.15 6.32 -4.48
C ARG A 45 8.21 5.70 -3.46
N LEU A 46 7.84 6.51 -2.47
CA LEU A 46 6.89 6.18 -1.42
C LEU A 46 5.92 7.36 -1.25
N GLU A 47 4.61 7.13 -1.40
CA GLU A 47 3.60 8.21 -1.35
C GLU A 47 2.37 7.77 -0.56
N LEU A 48 1.86 8.67 0.30
CA LEU A 48 0.54 8.48 0.89
C LEU A 48 -0.53 8.61 -0.22
N CYS A 49 -1.27 7.55 -0.41
CA CYS A 49 -2.22 7.35 -1.49
C CYS A 49 -3.68 7.54 -1.02
N ASP A 50 -3.98 7.17 0.23
CA ASP A 50 -5.33 7.27 0.77
C ASP A 50 -5.36 7.21 2.30
N VAL A 51 -6.45 7.66 2.89
CA VAL A 51 -6.73 7.52 4.32
C VAL A 51 -8.16 7.03 4.49
N LEU A 52 -8.33 5.87 5.13
CA LEU A 52 -9.62 5.21 5.31
C LEU A 52 -9.93 5.03 6.79
N THR A 53 -11.19 5.27 7.15
CA THR A 53 -11.73 4.99 8.48
C THR A 53 -12.62 3.76 8.43
N PHE A 54 -12.39 2.83 9.34
CA PHE A 54 -13.21 1.64 9.52
C PHE A 54 -13.79 1.65 10.93
N LYS A 55 -15.06 1.25 11.06
CA LYS A 55 -15.56 0.81 12.36
C LYS A 55 -14.90 -0.52 12.71
N SER A 56 -14.38 -0.63 13.92
CA SER A 56 -13.81 -1.86 14.46
C SER A 56 -14.72 -2.44 15.55
N TYR A 57 -14.21 -3.40 16.33
CA TYR A 57 -14.96 -4.08 17.39
C TYR A 57 -15.32 -3.09 18.51
N GLU A 58 -16.51 -3.23 19.11
CA GLU A 58 -16.97 -2.48 20.30
C GLU A 58 -16.77 -0.95 20.22
N ASP A 59 -17.32 -0.31 19.19
CA ASP A 59 -17.28 1.15 18.98
C ASP A 59 -15.89 1.78 18.81
N ALA A 60 -14.82 1.00 18.81
CA ALA A 60 -13.50 1.48 18.47
C ALA A 60 -13.42 1.81 16.97
N TRP A 61 -12.73 2.91 16.66
CA TRP A 61 -12.48 3.33 15.28
C TRP A 61 -11.05 2.98 14.87
N GLN A 62 -10.88 2.58 13.61
CA GLN A 62 -9.58 2.30 13.03
C GLN A 62 -9.34 3.28 11.89
N ILE A 63 -8.17 3.94 11.89
CA ILE A 63 -7.63 4.62 10.70
C ILE A 63 -6.59 3.72 10.01
N SER A 64 -6.72 3.61 8.70
CA SER A 64 -5.73 3.00 7.83
C SER A 64 -5.15 4.07 6.91
N LEU A 65 -3.82 4.15 6.87
CA LEU A 65 -3.07 5.01 5.98
C LEU A 65 -2.55 4.12 4.84
N VAL A 66 -2.93 4.41 3.61
CA VAL A 66 -2.56 3.58 2.46
C VAL A 66 -1.43 4.28 1.75
N PHE A 67 -0.30 3.60 1.63
CA PHE A 67 0.86 4.11 0.91
C PHE A 67 1.06 3.32 -0.37
N ARG A 68 1.57 3.99 -1.40
CA ARG A 68 1.97 3.34 -2.64
C ARG A 68 3.48 3.41 -2.77
N SER A 69 4.08 2.30 -3.20
CA SER A 69 5.51 2.24 -3.47
C SER A 69 5.76 1.82 -4.90
N GLU A 70 6.62 2.57 -5.59
CA GLU A 70 7.22 2.16 -6.86
C GLU A 70 8.57 1.51 -6.56
N LEU A 71 8.80 0.30 -7.08
CA LEU A 71 10.05 -0.41 -6.83
C LEU A 71 11.05 -0.24 -7.97
N THR A 72 12.34 -0.25 -7.63
CA THR A 72 13.46 -0.24 -8.59
C THR A 72 13.81 -1.62 -9.12
N LYS A 73 13.52 -2.69 -8.36
CA LYS A 73 13.70 -4.09 -8.75
C LYS A 73 12.59 -4.96 -8.16
N ILE A 74 12.35 -6.14 -8.73
CA ILE A 74 11.43 -7.12 -8.14
C ILE A 74 12.03 -7.58 -6.81
N PRO A 75 11.26 -7.57 -5.71
CA PRO A 75 11.72 -8.15 -4.46
C PRO A 75 11.84 -9.66 -4.62
N LEU A 76 12.92 -10.24 -4.09
CA LEU A 76 13.21 -11.69 -4.20
C LEU A 76 12.07 -12.58 -3.66
N GLY A 77 11.20 -12.00 -2.82
CA GLY A 77 10.11 -12.68 -2.15
C GLY A 77 10.62 -13.61 -1.05
N ASP A 78 9.73 -14.03 -0.16
CA ASP A 78 9.95 -15.19 0.69
C ASP A 78 8.74 -16.14 0.52
N ALA A 79 8.86 -17.41 0.92
CA ALA A 79 7.80 -18.41 0.74
C ALA A 79 6.45 -18.06 1.41
N LYS A 80 6.46 -17.20 2.43
CA LYS A 80 5.31 -16.63 3.14
C LYS A 80 4.81 -15.33 2.49
N ARG A 81 5.66 -14.59 1.77
CA ARG A 81 5.36 -13.29 1.14
C ARG A 81 4.97 -13.46 -0.33
N LYS A 82 3.76 -13.95 -0.56
CA LYS A 82 3.24 -14.18 -1.92
C LYS A 82 2.49 -12.96 -2.47
N PRO A 83 2.77 -12.51 -3.70
CA PRO A 83 1.96 -11.51 -4.36
C PRO A 83 0.53 -12.05 -4.59
N LEU A 84 -0.46 -11.17 -4.48
CA LEU A 84 -1.81 -11.42 -4.95
C LEU A 84 -1.87 -11.19 -6.46
N ILE A 85 -2.09 -12.25 -7.21
CA ILE A 85 -2.23 -12.19 -8.67
C ILE A 85 -3.73 -12.10 -9.00
N PHE A 86 -4.12 -11.07 -9.75
CA PHE A 86 -5.48 -10.89 -10.23
C PHE A 86 -5.55 -11.28 -11.71
N GLU A 87 -6.26 -12.37 -12.03
CA GLU A 87 -6.25 -12.93 -13.38
C GLU A 87 -6.98 -12.06 -14.43
N LYS A 88 -7.95 -11.21 -14.00
CA LYS A 88 -8.68 -10.27 -14.87
C LYS A 88 -9.60 -9.30 -14.14
N LYS A 89 -10.22 -9.72 -13.03
CA LYS A 89 -11.14 -8.92 -12.23
C LYS A 89 -10.71 -8.94 -10.77
N LEU A 90 -10.76 -7.79 -10.10
CA LEU A 90 -10.53 -7.71 -8.67
C LEU A 90 -11.68 -8.42 -7.92
N PRO A 91 -11.38 -9.22 -6.89
CA PRO A 91 -12.42 -9.73 -6.00
C PRO A 91 -13.16 -8.55 -5.34
N PRO A 92 -14.44 -8.72 -4.93
CA PRO A 92 -15.26 -7.62 -4.40
C PRO A 92 -14.63 -6.90 -3.19
N VAL A 93 -13.90 -7.65 -2.36
CA VAL A 93 -13.21 -7.17 -1.16
C VAL A 93 -11.87 -7.90 -1.06
N ILE A 94 -10.82 -7.17 -0.69
CA ILE A 94 -9.52 -7.71 -0.28
C ILE A 94 -9.26 -7.23 1.14
N ASP A 95 -9.28 -8.18 2.09
CA ASP A 95 -9.26 -7.88 3.52
C ASP A 95 -10.39 -6.90 3.92
N LYS A 96 -10.07 -5.64 4.19
CA LYS A 96 -11.05 -4.58 4.52
C LYS A 96 -11.33 -3.62 3.37
N PHE A 97 -10.61 -3.74 2.25
CA PHE A 97 -10.66 -2.79 1.14
C PHE A 97 -11.62 -3.24 0.07
N LYS A 98 -12.47 -2.32 -0.42
CA LYS A 98 -13.39 -2.63 -1.51
C LYS A 98 -12.62 -2.62 -2.84
N ALA A 99 -13.09 -3.40 -3.80
CA ALA A 99 -12.53 -3.40 -5.15
C ALA A 99 -12.39 -1.99 -5.75
N ALA A 100 -13.36 -1.11 -5.48
CA ALA A 100 -13.34 0.27 -5.96
C ALA A 100 -12.20 1.11 -5.36
N ASP A 101 -11.84 0.89 -4.09
CA ASP A 101 -10.71 1.58 -3.46
C ASP A 101 -9.40 1.17 -4.13
N ILE A 102 -9.24 -0.14 -4.35
CA ILE A 102 -8.07 -0.69 -5.03
C ILE A 102 -7.99 -0.14 -6.45
N GLN A 103 -9.09 -0.16 -7.22
CA GLN A 103 -9.13 0.43 -8.58
C GLN A 103 -8.74 1.92 -8.57
N ARG A 104 -9.18 2.68 -7.58
CA ARG A 104 -8.77 4.09 -7.43
C ARG A 104 -7.26 4.19 -7.24
N TRP A 105 -6.66 3.37 -6.38
CA TRP A 105 -5.22 3.37 -6.15
C TRP A 105 -4.42 2.94 -7.39
N MET A 106 -4.91 1.94 -8.14
CA MET A 106 -4.32 1.49 -9.41
C MET A 106 -4.22 2.61 -10.44
N ASN A 107 -5.23 3.49 -10.46
CA ASN A 107 -5.41 4.51 -11.49
C ASN A 107 -4.89 5.89 -11.06
N LEU A 108 -4.34 6.02 -9.84
CA LEU A 108 -3.65 7.24 -9.44
C LEU A 108 -2.46 7.46 -10.38
N LYS A 109 -2.56 8.51 -11.18
CA LYS A 109 -1.42 9.04 -11.94
C LYS A 109 -0.51 9.78 -10.96
N ASP A 110 0.78 9.76 -11.26
CA ASP A 110 1.80 10.50 -10.52
C ASP A 110 1.30 11.92 -10.15
N SER A 111 1.28 12.22 -8.86
CA SER A 111 0.81 13.50 -8.30
C SER A 111 1.68 14.72 -8.71
N LYS A 112 2.63 14.56 -9.64
CA LYS A 112 3.55 15.62 -10.09
C LYS A 112 2.89 16.71 -10.95
N THR A 113 1.59 16.66 -11.23
CA THR A 113 0.94 17.66 -12.11
C THR A 113 0.13 18.74 -11.38
N ASN A 114 -0.05 18.69 -10.05
CA ASN A 114 -0.90 19.66 -9.37
C ASN A 114 -0.30 20.27 -8.09
N GLN A 115 0.97 20.67 -8.12
CA GLN A 115 1.40 21.77 -7.27
C GLN A 115 0.91 23.09 -7.88
N MET A 116 -0.37 23.41 -7.70
CA MET A 116 -0.79 24.81 -7.70
C MET A 116 -0.29 25.42 -6.40
N VAL A 117 0.74 26.24 -6.54
CA VAL A 117 1.18 27.21 -5.55
C VAL A 117 0.00 28.15 -5.29
N PHE A 118 -0.48 28.17 -4.05
CA PHE A 118 -1.30 29.27 -3.52
C PHE A 118 -0.42 30.13 -2.62
#